data_AF-A0A8T3BA88-F1
#
_entry.id   AF-A0A8T3BA88-F1
#
_cell.length_a   1.000
_cell.length_b   1.000
_cell.length_c   1.000
_cell.angle_alpha   90.00
_cell.angle_beta   90.00
_cell.angle_gamma   90.00
#
_symmetry.space_group_name_H-M   'P 1'
#
loop_
_entity.id
_entity.type
_entity.pdbx_description
1 polymer ?
#
loop_
_entity_poly.entity_id
_entity_poly.type
_entity_poly.pdbx_seq_one_letter_code
_entity_poly.pdbx_strand_id
1 'polypeptide(L)'
;MLECKGLIIESDNVNIIKFIQNSLKDNKENVGKWPHQNLYFLHDFNKVVFLHASRNCNRVANCCATMALENSFFFDSSSFDHIPSLMLDLIKEECDPLITCT
;
A
#
# COMPACT_ATOMS: atom_id res chain seq x y z
N MET A 1 -12.55 -1.27 -19.17
CA MET A 1 -11.37 -1.11 -18.31
C MET A 1 -11.45 0.30 -17.76
N LEU A 2 -11.66 0.48 -16.44
CA LEU A 2 -11.64 1.83 -15.86
C LEU A 2 -10.25 2.40 -16.11
N GLU A 3 -10.15 3.51 -16.84
CA GLU A 3 -8.92 4.31 -16.87
C GLU A 3 -8.68 4.81 -15.44
N CYS A 4 -7.87 4.09 -14.67
CA CYS A 4 -7.44 4.54 -13.36
C CYS A 4 -6.59 5.80 -13.55
N LYS A 5 -7.20 6.97 -13.36
CA LYS A 5 -6.57 8.28 -13.56
C LYS A 5 -5.39 8.54 -12.62
N GLY A 6 -5.28 7.79 -11.53
CA GLY A 6 -4.15 7.89 -10.60
C GLY A 6 -4.22 6.86 -9.48
N LEU A 7 -3.12 6.79 -8.73
CA LEU A 7 -2.93 5.92 -7.58
C LEU A 7 -2.45 6.76 -6.39
N ILE A 8 -3.03 6.53 -5.22
CA ILE A 8 -2.54 7.08 -3.95
C ILE A 8 -1.94 5.91 -3.16
N ILE A 9 -0.70 6.09 -2.70
CA ILE A 9 0.01 5.12 -1.86
C ILE A 9 0.25 5.77 -0.51
N GLU A 10 -0.36 5.20 0.53
CA GLU A 10 -0.22 5.68 1.90
C GLU A 10 0.72 4.75 2.68
N SER A 11 1.59 5.32 3.53
CA SER A 11 2.48 4.54 4.38
C SER A 11 2.91 5.31 5.62
N ASP A 12 3.10 4.60 6.73
CA ASP A 12 3.70 5.13 7.96
C ASP A 12 5.24 5.10 7.96
N ASN A 13 5.86 4.68 6.87
CA ASN A 13 7.30 4.62 6.73
C ASN A 13 7.82 5.60 5.67
N VAL A 14 8.16 6.81 6.12
CA VAL A 14 8.71 7.87 5.26
C VAL A 14 9.98 7.47 4.50
N ASN A 15 10.80 6.56 5.05
CA ASN A 15 12.02 6.12 4.39
C ASN A 15 11.70 5.26 3.17
N ILE A 16 10.69 4.39 3.25
CA ILE A 16 10.22 3.58 2.12
C ILE A 16 9.57 4.48 1.05
N ILE A 17 8.76 5.46 1.45
CA ILE A 17 8.20 6.43 0.50
C ILE A 17 9.31 7.11 -0.30
N LYS A 18 10.32 7.67 0.39
CA LYS A 18 11.46 8.34 -0.27
C LYS A 18 12.24 7.39 -1.18
N PHE A 19 12.47 6.16 -0.73
CA PHE A 19 13.17 5.14 -1.49
C PHE A 19 12.45 4.81 -2.81
N ILE A 20 11.14 4.60 -2.77
CA ILE A 20 10.32 4.33 -3.96
C ILE A 20 10.30 5.55 -4.88
N GLN A 21 10.08 6.74 -4.33
CA GLN A 21 10.06 7.99 -5.12
C GLN A 21 11.38 8.24 -5.85
N ASN A 22 12.52 7.99 -5.19
CA ASN A 22 13.83 8.12 -5.82
C ASN A 22 14.02 7.05 -6.90
N SER A 23 13.60 5.82 -6.63
CA SER A 23 13.66 4.72 -7.61
C SER A 23 12.87 5.03 -8.88
N LEU A 24 11.73 5.74 -8.78
CA LEU A 24 10.94 6.13 -9.95
C LEU A 24 11.53 7.30 -10.75
N LYS A 25 12.42 8.11 -10.15
CA LYS A 25 13.10 9.23 -10.84
C LYS A 25 14.33 8.77 -11.63
N ASP A 26 14.95 7.67 -11.20
CA ASP A 26 16.18 7.14 -11.78
C ASP A 26 15.91 6.44 -13.12
N ASN A 27 15.95 7.22 -14.20
CA ASN A 27 15.53 6.77 -15.52
C ASN A 27 16.54 5.89 -16.29
N LYS A 28 17.75 5.59 -15.79
CA LYS A 28 18.83 5.18 -16.71
C LYS A 28 19.79 4.04 -16.36
N GLU A 29 19.91 3.52 -15.14
CA GLU A 29 21.00 2.53 -14.88
C GLU A 29 20.64 1.28 -14.06
N ASN A 30 19.44 1.16 -13.49
CA ASN A 30 19.10 0.04 -12.59
C ASN A 30 17.83 -0.75 -12.97
N VAL A 31 17.45 -0.73 -14.24
CA VAL A 31 16.27 -1.41 -14.86
C VAL A 31 16.14 -2.91 -14.47
N GLY A 32 17.23 -3.56 -14.03
CA GLY A 32 17.25 -4.97 -13.63
C GLY A 32 17.30 -5.27 -12.13
N LYS A 33 17.35 -4.27 -11.23
CA LYS A 33 17.53 -4.50 -9.78
C LYS A 33 16.26 -4.19 -9.00
N TRP A 34 15.96 -5.00 -7.98
CA TRP A 34 14.93 -4.65 -7.00
C TRP A 34 15.24 -3.26 -6.43
N PRO A 35 14.25 -2.35 -6.35
CA PRO A 35 12.81 -2.57 -6.53
C PRO A 35 12.28 -2.25 -7.94
N HIS A 36 13.11 -1.81 -8.89
CA HIS A 36 12.64 -1.27 -10.19
C HIS A 36 11.69 -2.20 -10.93
N GLN A 37 12.01 -3.50 -11.04
CA GLN A 37 11.16 -4.47 -11.71
C GLN A 37 9.75 -4.56 -11.11
N ASN A 38 9.66 -4.52 -9.79
CA ASN A 38 8.39 -4.63 -9.06
C ASN A 38 7.61 -3.31 -9.02
N LEU A 39 8.25 -2.18 -9.35
CA LEU A 39 7.62 -0.86 -9.37
C LEU A 39 7.15 -0.44 -10.76
N TYR A 40 7.42 -1.21 -11.82
CA TYR A 40 7.05 -0.82 -13.19
C TYR A 40 5.55 -0.59 -13.38
N PHE A 41 4.70 -1.34 -12.66
CA PHE A 41 3.24 -1.16 -12.73
C PHE A 41 2.79 0.24 -12.31
N LEU A 42 3.62 0.99 -11.55
CA LEU A 42 3.32 2.37 -11.19
C LEU A 42 3.30 3.31 -12.40
N HIS A 43 3.98 2.95 -13.50
CA HIS A 43 3.93 3.70 -14.77
C HIS A 43 2.62 3.52 -15.52
N ASP A 44 1.80 2.51 -15.17
CA ASP A 44 0.48 2.30 -15.77
C ASP A 44 -0.56 3.34 -15.28
N PHE A 45 -0.20 4.15 -14.27
CA PHE A 45 -1.04 5.22 -13.73
C PHE A 45 -0.56 6.60 -14.18
N ASN A 46 -1.48 7.47 -14.63
CA ASN A 46 -1.14 8.82 -15.07
C ASN A 46 -0.53 9.69 -13.95
N LYS A 47 -0.87 9.39 -12.69
CA LYS A 47 -0.37 10.12 -11.53
C LYS A 47 -0.29 9.19 -10.32
N VAL A 48 0.88 9.10 -9.70
CA VAL A 48 1.07 8.41 -8.42
C VAL A 48 1.39 9.45 -7.33
N VAL A 49 0.62 9.44 -6.25
CA VAL A 49 0.82 10.32 -5.09
C VAL A 49 1.20 9.45 -3.90
N PHE A 50 2.23 9.86 -3.18
CA PHE A 50 2.64 9.21 -1.92
C PHE A 50 2.23 10.08 -0.75
N LEU A 51 1.51 9.51 0.21
CA LEU A 51 1.11 10.16 1.45
C LEU A 51 1.78 9.46 2.62
N HIS A 52 2.42 10.25 3.50
CA HIS A 52 2.84 9.74 4.79
C HIS A 52 1.66 9.80 5.76
N ALA A 53 1.25 8.65 6.29
CA ALA A 53 0.21 8.54 7.30
C ALA A 53 0.82 8.25 8.68
N SER A 54 0.14 8.63 9.77
CA SER A 54 0.57 8.15 11.09
C SER A 54 0.37 6.63 11.18
N ARG A 55 1.15 5.95 12.02
CA ARG A 55 1.00 4.49 12.22
C ARG A 55 -0.41 4.09 12.67
N ASN A 56 -1.09 4.95 13.42
CA ASN A 56 -2.47 4.71 13.88
C ASN A 56 -3.49 4.71 12.74
N CYS A 57 -3.09 5.16 11.56
CA CYS A 57 -3.92 5.30 10.37
C CYS A 57 -3.46 4.37 9.23
N ASN A 58 -2.56 3.44 9.56
CA ASN A 58 -2.08 2.38 8.67
C ASN A 58 -2.24 1.01 9.38
N ARG A 59 -3.24 0.89 10.26
CA ARG A 59 -3.50 -0.28 11.10
C ARG A 59 -3.96 -1.47 10.27
N VAL A 60 -4.76 -1.27 9.23
CA VAL A 60 -5.17 -2.36 8.33
C VAL A 60 -3.97 -2.97 7.64
N ALA A 61 -3.09 -2.15 7.06
CA ALA A 61 -1.88 -2.63 6.40
C ALA A 61 -0.93 -3.32 7.40
N ASN A 62 -0.75 -2.75 8.59
CA ASN A 62 0.05 -3.36 9.65
C ASN A 62 -0.53 -4.72 10.07
N CYS A 63 -1.85 -4.80 10.32
CA CYS A 63 -2.53 -6.04 10.67
C CYS A 63 -2.37 -7.11 9.59
N CYS A 64 -2.56 -6.75 8.32
CA CYS A 64 -2.35 -7.65 7.20
C CYS A 64 -0.91 -8.18 7.15
N ALA A 65 0.09 -7.31 7.33
CA ALA A 65 1.49 -7.71 7.34
C ALA A 65 1.84 -8.62 8.53
N THR A 66 1.30 -8.33 9.72
CA THR A 66 1.49 -9.18 10.91
C THR A 66 0.87 -10.56 10.72
N MET A 67 -0.36 -10.65 10.22
CA MET A 67 -1.00 -11.95 10.00
C MET A 67 -0.30 -12.77 8.91
N ALA A 68 0.19 -12.11 7.86
CA ALA A 68 1.00 -12.76 6.84
C ALA A 68 2.32 -13.30 7.42
N LEU A 69 2.98 -12.54 8.29
CA LEU A 69 4.20 -12.98 8.99
C LEU A 69 3.95 -14.21 9.88
N GLU A 70 2.79 -14.28 10.52
CA GLU A 70 2.35 -15.40 11.35
C GLU A 70 1.85 -16.60 10.53
N ASN A 71 1.78 -16.49 9.21
CA ASN A 71 1.11 -17.43 8.31
C ASN A 71 -0.36 -17.70 8.69
N SER A 72 -1.01 -16.76 9.39
CA SER A 72 -2.39 -16.89 9.84
C SER A 72 -3.41 -16.40 8.80
N PHE A 73 -2.95 -15.62 7.81
CA PHE A 73 -3.78 -15.12 6.72
C PHE A 73 -2.96 -14.81 5.47
N PHE A 74 -3.55 -15.06 4.30
CA PHE A 74 -3.11 -14.54 3.02
C PHE A 74 -4.31 -13.93 2.30
N PHE A 75 -4.13 -12.75 1.71
CA PHE A 75 -5.20 -12.06 1.01
C PHE A 75 -5.43 -12.71 -0.36
N ASP A 76 -6.50 -13.50 -0.47
CA ASP A 76 -6.95 -14.05 -1.74
C ASP A 76 -7.83 -13.02 -2.48
N SER A 77 -7.33 -12.47 -3.59
CA SER A 77 -8.08 -11.51 -4.39
C SER A 77 -9.28 -12.11 -5.13
N SER A 78 -9.41 -13.45 -5.14
CA SER A 78 -10.51 -14.16 -5.79
C SER A 78 -11.65 -14.52 -4.84
N SER A 79 -11.45 -14.46 -3.51
CA SER A 79 -12.48 -14.73 -2.50
C SER A 79 -12.32 -13.84 -1.27
N PHE A 80 -13.42 -13.18 -0.89
CA PHE A 80 -13.48 -12.35 0.32
C PHE A 80 -13.98 -13.12 1.55
N ASP A 81 -14.34 -14.40 1.40
CA ASP A 81 -14.96 -15.21 2.46
C ASP A 81 -13.99 -15.53 3.61
N HIS A 82 -12.70 -15.27 3.42
CA HIS A 82 -11.65 -15.60 4.37
C HIS A 82 -10.98 -14.37 5.01
N ILE A 83 -11.53 -13.16 4.84
CA ILE A 83 -11.00 -11.98 5.54
C ILE A 83 -11.22 -12.14 7.06
N PRO A 84 -10.16 -12.10 7.88
CA PRO A 84 -10.28 -12.20 9.32
C PRO A 84 -11.15 -11.07 9.88
N SER A 85 -12.01 -11.40 10.86
CA SER A 85 -12.92 -10.42 11.48
C SER A 85 -12.18 -9.20 12.03
N LEU A 86 -11.03 -9.41 12.67
CA LEU A 86 -10.16 -8.33 13.14
C LEU A 86 -9.76 -7.37 12.02
N MET A 87 -9.36 -7.89 10.86
CA MET A 87 -8.98 -7.06 9.72
C MET A 87 -10.20 -6.32 9.16
N LEU A 88 -11.35 -6.99 9.08
CA LEU A 88 -12.60 -6.37 8.62
C LEU A 88 -13.04 -5.21 9.53
N ASP A 89 -12.90 -5.36 10.84
CA ASP A 89 -13.29 -4.32 11.80
C ASP A 89 -12.33 -3.11 11.72
N LEU A 90 -11.02 -3.35 11.55
CA LEU A 90 -10.05 -2.30 11.27
C LEU A 90 -10.36 -1.54 9.97
N ILE A 91 -10.78 -2.23 8.90
CA ILE A 91 -11.17 -1.58 7.64
C ILE A 91 -12.36 -0.65 7.86
N LYS A 92 -13.37 -1.08 8.63
CA LYS A 92 -14.53 -0.22 8.94
C LYS A 92 -14.12 1.00 9.74
N GLU A 93 -13.23 0.83 10.73
CA GLU A 93 -12.70 1.94 11.52
C GLU A 93 -11.96 2.95 10.63
N GLU A 94 -10.99 2.51 9.80
CA GLU A 94 -10.20 3.43 8.96
C GLU A 94 -11.00 4.06 7.81
N CYS A 95 -12.10 3.43 7.38
CA CYS A 95 -13.01 4.01 6.41
C CYS A 95 -13.93 5.10 7.01
N ASP A 96 -13.98 5.24 8.34
CA ASP A 96 -14.79 6.28 8.98
C ASP A 96 -14.10 7.65 8.85
N PRO A 97 -14.69 8.61 8.12
CA PRO A 97 -14.10 9.93 7.89
C PRO A 97 -13.91 10.75 9.17
N LEU A 98 -14.46 10.32 10.31
CA LEU A 98 -14.31 10.96 11.61
C LEU A 98 -12.97 10.65 12.30
N ILE A 99 -12.18 9.69 11.81
CA ILE A 99 -10.83 9.47 12.30
C ILE A 99 -9.89 10.49 11.64
N THR A 100 -9.81 11.69 12.23
CA THR A 100 -8.82 12.69 11.82
C THR A 100 -7.44 12.24 12.27
N CYS A 101 -6.72 11.65 11.33
CA CYS A 101 -5.31 11.31 11.41
C CYS A 101 -4.44 12.55 11.21
N THR A 102 -4.43 13.45 12.20
CA THR A 102 -3.50 14.59 12.24
C THR A 102 -2.15 14.20 12.81
#